data_AF-A0A662GVR4-F1
#
_entry.id   AF-A0A662GVR4-F1
#
_cell.length_a   1.000
_cell.length_b   1.000
_cell.length_c   1.000
_cell.angle_alpha   90.00
_cell.angle_beta   90.00
_cell.angle_gamma   90.00
#
_symmetry.space_group_name_H-M   'P 1'
#
loop_
_entity.id
_entity.type
_entity.pdbx_description
1 polymer ?
#
loop_
_entity_poly.entity_id
_entity_poly.type
_entity_poly.pdbx_seq_one_letter_code
_entity_poly.pdbx_strand_id
1 'polypeptide(L)'
;MVLYPEKWEFKVGWSTNAVKLGSNEYLVGWHGIYKETNAYLNGLAIVSNDGSLLAISDYLLASKELWETYGDRPYVIFGNGLIMNKDVLFWIGGVCDYAIGVYSVDFDKAMEKLKWIKG
;
A
#
# COMPACT_ATOMS: atom_id res chain seq x y z
N MET A 1 -2.89 -3.10 13.30
CA MET A 1 -3.42 -3.94 12.21
C MET A 1 -2.66 -5.24 12.18
N VAL A 2 -3.36 -6.37 12.12
CA VAL A 2 -2.75 -7.70 11.91
C VAL A 2 -3.35 -8.26 10.62
N LEU A 3 -2.50 -8.51 9.63
CA LEU A 3 -2.85 -9.19 8.38
C LEU A 3 -2.18 -10.55 8.39
N TYR A 4 -2.94 -11.59 8.05
CA TYR A 4 -2.39 -12.93 7.83
C TYR A 4 -2.16 -13.14 6.34
N PRO A 5 -0.98 -13.64 5.93
CA PRO A 5 -0.71 -13.86 4.52
C PRO A 5 -1.59 -14.97 3.96
N GLU A 6 -2.12 -14.76 2.77
CA GLU A 6 -2.78 -15.78 1.98
C GLU A 6 -1.80 -16.87 1.52
N LYS A 7 -2.32 -18.01 1.04
CA LYS A 7 -1.48 -19.16 0.63
C LYS A 7 -0.44 -18.80 -0.44
N TRP A 8 -0.72 -17.82 -1.28
CA TRP A 8 0.12 -17.35 -2.37
C TRP A 8 1.02 -16.16 -1.97
N GLU A 9 0.86 -15.63 -0.76
CA GLU A 9 1.65 -14.52 -0.22
C GLU A 9 2.74 -15.04 0.73
N PHE A 10 3.99 -14.68 0.48
CA PHE A 10 5.12 -15.09 1.32
C PHE A 10 5.05 -14.40 2.68
N LYS A 11 4.71 -13.11 2.67
CA LYS A 11 4.57 -12.25 3.83
C LYS A 11 3.68 -11.06 3.45
N VAL A 12 2.98 -10.53 4.44
CA VAL A 12 2.29 -9.23 4.38
C VAL A 12 2.81 -8.30 5.46
N GLY A 13 2.64 -7.00 5.26
CA GLY A 13 3.11 -6.00 6.21
C GLY A 13 2.54 -4.60 5.99
N TRP A 14 2.54 -3.83 7.06
CA TRP A 14 2.34 -2.38 7.01
C TRP A 14 3.53 -1.72 6.27
N SER A 15 3.28 -0.71 5.43
CA SER A 15 4.34 -0.05 4.65
C SER A 15 4.54 1.45 4.95
N THR A 16 3.51 2.29 4.92
CA THR A 16 3.67 3.75 4.97
C THR A 16 3.43 4.38 6.35
N ASN A 17 3.64 5.68 6.53
CA ASN A 17 3.00 6.39 7.66
C ASN A 17 1.46 6.37 7.56
N ALA A 18 0.79 6.72 8.66
CA ALA A 18 -0.65 6.88 8.70
C ALA A 18 -1.08 8.31 8.30
N VAL A 19 -2.16 8.40 7.52
CA VAL A 19 -2.85 9.65 7.19
C VAL A 19 -4.18 9.67 7.91
N LYS A 20 -4.44 10.71 8.72
CA LYS A 20 -5.69 10.84 9.45
C LYS A 20 -6.82 11.23 8.50
N LEU A 21 -7.90 10.44 8.46
CA LEU A 21 -9.09 10.70 7.64
C LEU A 21 -10.17 11.45 8.43
N GLY A 22 -10.31 11.13 9.71
CA GLY A 22 -11.33 11.69 10.60
C GLY A 22 -10.97 11.48 12.06
N SER A 23 -11.95 11.54 12.96
CA SER A 23 -11.70 11.50 14.41
C SER A 23 -10.96 10.23 14.86
N ASN A 24 -11.31 9.07 14.30
CA ASN A 24 -10.81 7.76 14.75
C ASN A 24 -10.32 6.84 13.61
N GLU A 25 -10.17 7.37 12.39
CA GLU A 25 -9.85 6.58 11.19
C GLU A 25 -8.57 7.08 10.53
N TYR A 26 -7.73 6.13 10.14
CA TYR A 26 -6.42 6.39 9.53
C TYR A 26 -6.24 5.54 8.28
N LEU A 27 -5.86 6.17 7.18
CA LEU A 27 -5.47 5.52 5.95
C LEU A 27 -3.98 5.17 5.98
N VAL A 28 -3.66 3.94 5.57
CA VAL A 28 -2.31 3.40 5.59
C VAL A 28 -2.06 2.59 4.32
N GLY A 29 -0.81 2.55 3.87
CA GLY A 29 -0.34 1.60 2.88
C GLY A 29 0.05 0.27 3.55
N TRP A 30 -0.21 -0.82 2.83
CA TRP A 30 0.27 -2.15 3.18
C TRP A 30 0.86 -2.84 1.94
N HIS A 31 1.61 -3.91 2.15
CA HIS A 31 2.18 -4.71 1.08
C HIS A 31 2.03 -6.21 1.36
N GLY A 32 2.07 -6.98 0.28
CA GLY A 32 2.28 -8.41 0.28
C GLY A 32 3.36 -8.79 -0.72
N ILE A 33 4.02 -9.91 -0.45
CA ILE A 33 5.10 -10.45 -1.29
C ILE A 33 4.54 -11.66 -2.02
N TYR A 34 4.48 -11.61 -3.35
CA TYR A 34 4.02 -12.76 -4.13
C TYR A 34 5.07 -13.88 -4.09
N LYS A 35 4.69 -15.09 -3.68
CA LYS A 35 5.65 -16.21 -3.47
C LYS A 35 6.45 -16.60 -4.70
N GLU A 36 5.84 -16.56 -5.88
CA GLU A 36 6.47 -17.10 -7.09
C GLU A 36 7.55 -16.19 -7.66
N THR A 37 7.38 -14.87 -7.51
CA THR A 37 8.27 -13.88 -8.13
C THR A 37 8.99 -13.00 -7.11
N ASN A 38 8.62 -13.08 -5.83
CA ASN A 38 9.00 -12.14 -4.77
C ASN A 38 8.62 -10.68 -5.06
N ALA A 39 7.70 -10.45 -6.00
CA ALA A 39 7.21 -9.12 -6.32
C ALA A 39 6.46 -8.51 -5.13
N TYR A 40 6.65 -7.21 -4.93
CA TYR A 40 5.93 -6.46 -3.88
C TYR A 40 4.69 -5.85 -4.47
N LEU A 41 3.55 -6.29 -3.95
CA LEU A 41 2.25 -5.81 -4.31
C LEU A 41 1.77 -4.91 -3.17
N ASN A 42 1.26 -3.72 -3.49
CA ASN A 42 0.89 -2.72 -2.50
C ASN A 42 -0.60 -2.41 -2.55
N GLY A 43 -1.20 -2.22 -1.39
CA GLY A 43 -2.60 -1.83 -1.24
C GLY A 43 -2.78 -0.76 -0.17
N LEU A 44 -4.04 -0.39 0.06
CA LEU A 44 -4.46 0.56 1.08
C LEU A 44 -5.36 -0.12 2.11
N ALA A 45 -5.36 0.41 3.32
CA ALA A 45 -6.23 -0.01 4.40
C ALA A 45 -6.65 1.17 5.27
N ILE A 46 -7.85 1.08 5.86
CA ILE A 46 -8.30 1.97 6.93
C ILE A 46 -8.19 1.22 8.23
N VAL A 47 -7.58 1.86 9.22
CA VAL A 47 -7.47 1.35 10.59
C VAL A 47 -8.08 2.34 11.58
N SER A 48 -8.64 1.81 12.66
CA SER A 48 -9.10 2.62 13.78
C SER A 48 -7.93 3.11 14.65
N ASN A 49 -8.21 4.03 15.58
CA ASN A 49 -7.23 4.56 16.52
C ASN A 49 -6.59 3.51 17.46
N ASP A 50 -7.26 2.38 17.68
CA ASP A 50 -6.71 1.22 18.42
C ASP A 50 -5.94 0.23 17.51
N GLY A 51 -5.84 0.53 16.22
CA GLY A 51 -5.16 -0.28 15.22
C GLY A 51 -5.99 -1.43 14.64
N SER A 52 -7.28 -1.53 14.93
CA SER A 52 -8.17 -2.52 14.29
C SER A 52 -8.33 -2.22 12.80
N LEU A 53 -8.37 -3.27 11.98
CA LEU A 53 -8.62 -3.14 10.53
C LEU A 53 -10.10 -2.89 10.26
N LEU A 54 -10.42 -1.78 9.58
CA LEU A 54 -11.80 -1.38 9.26
C LEU A 54 -12.14 -1.66 7.80
N ALA A 55 -11.24 -1.31 6.88
CA ALA A 55 -11.38 -1.54 5.44
C ALA A 55 -10.03 -1.88 4.80
N ILE A 56 -10.05 -2.63 3.70
CA ILE A 56 -8.85 -3.03 2.95
C ILE A 56 -9.13 -3.06 1.45
N SER A 57 -8.16 -2.68 0.62
CA SER A 57 -8.24 -2.82 -0.83
C SER A 57 -7.60 -4.14 -1.29
N ASP A 58 -7.89 -4.54 -2.52
CA ASP A 58 -6.98 -5.46 -3.23
C ASP A 58 -5.64 -4.75 -3.52
N TYR A 59 -4.70 -5.43 -4.17
CA TYR A 59 -3.44 -4.81 -4.59
C TYR A 59 -3.67 -3.78 -5.71
N LEU A 60 -3.22 -2.54 -5.47
CA LEU A 60 -3.45 -1.38 -6.33
C LEU A 60 -2.18 -0.95 -7.08
N LEU A 61 -1.01 -1.15 -6.47
CA LEU A 61 0.29 -0.73 -7.01
C LEU A 61 1.29 -1.88 -7.01
N ALA A 62 1.79 -2.20 -8.20
CA ALA A 62 2.82 -3.21 -8.45
C ALA A 62 3.66 -2.75 -9.64
N SER A 63 4.90 -3.26 -9.76
CA SER A 63 5.80 -2.95 -10.87
C SER A 63 5.17 -3.31 -12.21
N LYS A 64 5.20 -2.38 -13.16
CA LYS A 64 4.71 -2.59 -14.53
C LYS A 64 5.74 -2.23 -15.58
N GLU A 65 6.45 -1.14 -15.33
CA GLU A 65 7.36 -0.56 -16.31
C GLU A 65 8.78 -1.10 -16.14
N LEU A 66 9.62 -0.94 -17.17
CA LEU A 66 11.00 -1.45 -17.13
C LEU A 66 11.80 -0.89 -15.95
N TRP A 67 11.63 0.40 -15.64
CA TRP A 67 12.30 1.05 -14.52
C TRP A 67 11.77 0.62 -13.14
N GLU A 68 10.63 -0.07 -13.07
CA GLU A 68 10.08 -0.64 -11.83
C GLU A 68 10.38 -2.13 -11.68
N THR A 69 10.99 -2.74 -12.70
CA THR A 69 11.29 -4.17 -12.77
C THR A 69 12.79 -4.44 -12.84
N TYR A 70 13.62 -3.39 -12.91
CA TYR A 70 15.07 -3.48 -12.99
C TYR A 70 15.76 -2.60 -11.93
N GLY A 71 16.71 -3.19 -11.20
CA GLY A 71 17.50 -2.57 -10.13
C GLY A 71 18.11 -3.64 -9.20
N ASP A 72 18.56 -3.24 -8.02
CA ASP A 72 19.20 -4.14 -7.04
C ASP A 72 18.24 -5.25 -6.57
N ARG A 73 16.94 -4.94 -6.50
CA ARG A 73 15.88 -5.89 -6.19
C ARG A 73 14.70 -5.79 -7.16
N PRO A 74 14.71 -6.53 -8.27
CA PRO A 74 13.64 -6.51 -9.28
C PRO A 74 12.23 -6.70 -8.71
N TYR A 75 11.24 -6.03 -9.31
CA TYR A 75 9.81 -6.13 -8.98
C TYR A 75 9.42 -5.66 -7.57
N VAL A 76 10.27 -4.85 -6.93
CA VAL A 76 9.98 -4.27 -5.62
C VAL A 76 9.53 -2.84 -5.78
N ILE A 77 8.32 -2.56 -5.32
CA ILE A 77 7.89 -1.22 -4.92
C ILE A 77 7.57 -1.31 -3.42
N PHE A 78 8.32 -0.63 -2.56
CA PHE A 78 8.16 -0.69 -1.11
C PHE A 78 7.71 0.64 -0.53
N GLY A 79 6.52 0.68 0.04
CA GLY A 79 5.95 1.92 0.57
C GLY A 79 6.66 2.42 1.81
N ASN A 80 6.92 3.72 1.85
CA ASN A 80 7.52 4.39 3.01
C ASN A 80 6.73 5.63 3.43
N GLY A 81 6.09 6.31 2.48
CA GLY A 81 5.37 7.56 2.71
C GLY A 81 3.97 7.55 2.10
N LEU A 82 3.02 8.15 2.83
CA LEU A 82 1.67 8.43 2.37
C LEU A 82 1.31 9.87 2.77
N ILE A 83 0.95 10.68 1.79
CA ILE A 83 0.70 12.12 1.98
C ILE A 83 -0.62 12.47 1.32
N MET A 84 -1.47 13.16 2.08
CA MET A 84 -2.64 13.84 1.52
C MET A 84 -2.28 15.29 1.22
N ASN A 85 -2.51 15.75 0.00
CA ASN A 85 -2.41 17.16 -0.34
C ASN A 85 -3.61 17.55 -1.22
N LYS A 86 -4.51 18.36 -0.64
CA LYS A 86 -5.84 18.62 -1.21
C LYS A 86 -6.55 17.29 -1.48
N ASP A 87 -7.04 17.09 -2.70
CA ASP A 87 -7.79 15.90 -3.10
C ASP A 87 -6.90 14.84 -3.78
N VAL A 88 -5.57 14.92 -3.58
CA VAL A 88 -4.61 13.99 -4.18
C VAL A 88 -3.86 13.24 -3.08
N LEU A 89 -3.89 11.92 -3.17
CA LEU A 89 -3.12 11.00 -2.35
C LEU A 89 -1.80 10.68 -3.06
N PHE A 90 -0.70 10.95 -2.37
CA PHE A 90 0.65 10.60 -2.82
C PHE A 90 1.16 9.39 -2.04
N TRP A 91 1.65 8.39 -2.76
CA TRP A 91 2.33 7.22 -2.21
C TRP A 91 3.80 7.28 -2.63
N ILE A 92 4.70 7.18 -1.67
CA ILE A 92 6.14 7.34 -1.86
C ILE A 92 6.83 6.08 -1.36
N GLY A 93 7.73 5.53 -2.17
CA GLY A 93 8.39 4.29 -1.81
C GLY A 93 9.64 4.01 -2.63
N GLY A 94 10.45 3.08 -2.12
CA GLY A 94 11.60 2.55 -2.85
C GLY A 94 11.14 1.75 -4.08
N VAL A 95 11.83 1.93 -5.20
CA VAL A 95 11.65 1.18 -6.44
C VAL A 95 12.93 0.41 -6.73
N CYS A 96 12.80 -0.91 -6.83
CA CYS A 96 13.86 -1.88 -7.05
C CYS A 96 15.05 -1.79 -6.08
N ASP A 97 14.84 -1.30 -4.85
CA ASP A 97 15.90 -0.94 -3.89
C ASP A 97 16.99 -0.03 -4.48
N TYR A 98 16.64 0.74 -5.52
CA TYR A 98 17.59 1.53 -6.32
C TYR A 98 17.19 3.00 -6.43
N ALA A 99 15.90 3.28 -6.58
CA ALA A 99 15.36 4.62 -6.74
C ALA A 99 14.19 4.88 -5.78
N ILE A 100 13.66 6.10 -5.80
CA ILE A 100 12.44 6.49 -5.09
C ILE A 100 11.36 6.81 -6.12
N GLY A 101 10.21 6.16 -5.99
CA GLY A 101 9.02 6.43 -6.78
C GLY A 101 8.05 7.34 -6.02
N VAL A 102 7.38 8.23 -6.76
CA VAL A 102 6.28 9.06 -6.27
C VAL A 102 5.07 8.79 -7.16
N TYR A 103 4.04 8.22 -6.57
CA TYR A 103 2.80 7.83 -7.23
C TYR A 103 1.66 8.70 -6.71
N SER A 104 0.73 9.10 -7.58
CA SER A 104 -0.39 9.95 -7.21
C SER A 104 -1.71 9.41 -7.75
N VAL A 105 -2.77 9.59 -6.98
CA VAL A 105 -4.14 9.27 -7.39
C VAL A 105 -5.11 10.25 -6.74
N ASP A 106 -6.23 10.52 -7.40
CA ASP A 106 -7.33 11.26 -6.77
C ASP A 106 -7.81 10.49 -5.53
N PHE A 107 -8.02 11.21 -4.43
CA PHE A 107 -8.36 10.61 -3.15
C PHE A 107 -9.64 9.76 -3.24
N ASP A 108 -10.69 10.28 -3.86
CA ASP A 108 -11.97 9.58 -4.01
C ASP A 108 -11.80 8.25 -4.76
N LYS A 109 -10.99 8.23 -5.83
CA LYS A 109 -10.69 7.00 -6.58
C LYS A 109 -9.95 5.97 -5.76
N ALA A 110 -9.07 6.40 -4.85
CA ALA A 110 -8.41 5.49 -3.92
C ALA A 110 -9.40 4.90 -2.91
N MET A 111 -10.30 5.74 -2.38
CA MET A 111 -11.31 5.35 -1.41
C MET A 111 -12.33 4.36 -1.99
N GLU A 112 -12.71 4.50 -3.26
CA GLU A 112 -13.58 3.56 -3.98
C GLU A 112 -13.02 2.13 -4.05
N LYS A 113 -11.71 1.93 -3.88
CA LYS A 113 -11.08 0.60 -3.94
C LYS A 113 -11.09 -0.13 -2.60
N LEU A 114 -11.44 0.54 -1.51
CA LEU A 114 -11.49 -0.04 -0.18
C LEU A 114 -12.79 -0.82 0.03
N LYS A 115 -12.67 -2.02 0.62
CA LYS A 115 -13.79 -2.87 1.03
C LYS A 115 -13.88 -2.87 2.55
N TRP A 116 -15.03 -2.49 3.09
CA TRP A 116 -15.28 -2.52 4.54
C TRP A 116 -15.40 -3.97 5.04
N ILE A 117 -14.68 -4.28 6.11
CA ILE A 117 -14.65 -5.62 6.71
C ILE A 117 -15.72 -5.75 7.81
N LYS A 118 -16.03 -4.64 8.48
CA LYS A 118 -17.13 -4.55 9.43
C LYS A 118 -18.20 -3.61 8.85
N GLY A 119 -19.35 -4.21 8.57
CA GLY A 119 -20.64 -3.56 8.30
C GLY A 119 -21.72 -4.39 8.99
#